data_AF-A0A3D1GA21-F1
#
_entry.id   AF-A0A3D1GA21-F1
#
_cell.length_a   1.000
_cell.length_b   1.000
_cell.length_c   1.000
_cell.angle_alpha   90.00
_cell.angle_beta   90.00
_cell.angle_gamma   90.00
#
_symmetry.space_group_name_H-M   'P 1'
#
loop_
_entity.id
_entity.type
_entity.pdbx_description
1 polymer ?
#
loop_
_entity_poly.entity_id
_entity_poly.type
_entity_poly.pdbx_seq_one_letter_code
_entity_poly.pdbx_strand_id
1 'polypeptide(L)'
;YPSTHGVFEHRVKDFCEIIHQHGGQVYMDGANMNAQVGLTSPGEIGADVCHLNLHKTFTIPHGGGGPGMGPIGVAEHLVPFLSGHCLVETGGEEGISAISAAPFGSASILTISYAYIRMMGAQGLTDATKRAILNANYIKDRLEDHYPILYTGKSGRSAHEFIVDLRPFKQSAGIEAVDVAKRLMDYGFHAPTMSFPVPGTLMIEPTESESKEELDRFCDAMIGIRNEIREIEEGKADKADNVLKHAPHTMRVIADGEWAHSYSREKAAFPLDHIRYDKFWPSVARVDDAYGDRNLVCSCIPIDAYTIEEVEVDQA
;
A
#
# COMPACT_ATOMS: atom_id res chain seq x y z
N TYR A 1 -2.25 -20.00 1.52
CA TYR A 1 -1.86 -18.68 0.99
C TYR A 1 -3.02 -17.71 1.14
N PRO A 2 -2.81 -16.49 1.66
CA PRO A 2 -3.83 -15.44 1.58
C PRO A 2 -3.83 -14.79 0.19
N SER A 3 -5.01 -14.64 -0.41
CA SER A 3 -5.17 -13.97 -1.71
C SER A 3 -4.86 -12.47 -1.62
N THR A 4 -4.82 -11.78 -2.77
CA THR A 4 -4.72 -10.31 -2.84
C THR A 4 -5.94 -9.59 -2.23
N HIS A 5 -6.98 -10.33 -1.83
CA HIS A 5 -8.10 -9.80 -1.07
C HIS A 5 -7.84 -9.77 0.45
N GLY A 6 -6.67 -10.22 0.90
CA GLY A 6 -6.33 -10.29 2.33
C GLY A 6 -7.03 -11.44 3.07
N VAL A 7 -7.41 -12.52 2.38
CA VAL A 7 -8.15 -13.65 2.97
C VAL A 7 -7.44 -14.97 2.72
N PHE A 8 -7.33 -15.81 3.74
CA PHE A 8 -6.79 -17.16 3.62
C PHE A 8 -7.77 -18.09 2.88
N GLU A 9 -7.31 -18.64 1.75
CA GLU A 9 -8.09 -19.60 0.97
C GLU A 9 -8.08 -20.99 1.61
N HIS A 10 -9.26 -21.44 2.08
CA HIS A 10 -9.39 -22.68 2.83
C HIS A 10 -9.17 -23.97 2.02
N ARG A 11 -9.20 -23.89 0.68
CA ARG A 11 -9.00 -25.04 -0.24
C ARG A 11 -7.72 -24.94 -1.06
N VAL A 12 -6.77 -24.10 -0.64
CA VAL A 12 -5.56 -23.85 -1.43
C VAL A 12 -4.79 -25.15 -1.75
N LYS A 13 -4.72 -26.09 -0.81
CA LYS A 13 -4.08 -27.40 -1.01
C LYS A 13 -4.83 -28.25 -2.05
N ASP A 14 -6.16 -28.30 -1.98
CA ASP A 14 -6.99 -28.99 -3.00
C ASP A 14 -6.71 -28.44 -4.40
N PHE A 15 -6.57 -27.11 -4.53
CA PHE A 15 -6.29 -26.47 -5.82
C PHE A 15 -4.92 -26.87 -6.35
N CYS A 16 -3.88 -26.88 -5.49
CA CYS A 16 -2.56 -27.37 -5.87
C CYS A 16 -2.62 -28.84 -6.32
N GLU A 17 -3.30 -29.69 -5.56
CA GLU A 17 -3.44 -31.12 -5.88
C GLU A 17 -4.13 -31.34 -7.24
N ILE A 18 -5.21 -30.61 -7.53
CA ILE A 18 -5.90 -30.69 -8.83
C ILE A 18 -4.95 -30.36 -9.98
N ILE A 19 -4.11 -29.32 -9.84
CA ILE A 19 -3.12 -28.94 -10.86
C ILE A 19 -2.08 -30.04 -11.05
N HIS A 20 -1.55 -30.59 -9.96
CA HIS A 20 -0.57 -31.68 -10.00
C HIS A 20 -1.13 -32.96 -10.62
N GLN A 21 -2.38 -33.33 -10.31
CA GLN A 21 -3.07 -34.49 -10.90
C GLN A 21 -3.20 -34.38 -12.43
N HIS A 22 -3.15 -33.17 -12.98
CA HIS A 22 -3.21 -32.92 -14.42
C HIS A 22 -1.83 -32.58 -15.02
N GLY A 23 -0.74 -32.86 -14.30
CA GLY A 23 0.63 -32.69 -14.77
C GLY A 23 1.13 -31.24 -14.77
N GLY A 24 0.42 -30.32 -14.11
CA GLY A 24 0.83 -28.93 -13.97
C GLY A 24 1.86 -28.72 -12.86
N GLN A 25 2.40 -27.50 -12.81
CA GLN A 25 3.25 -26.99 -11.73
C GLN A 25 2.56 -25.78 -11.10
N VAL A 26 2.80 -25.56 -9.81
CA VAL A 26 2.19 -24.51 -9.01
C VAL A 26 3.23 -23.46 -8.66
N TYR A 27 3.08 -22.28 -9.26
CA TYR A 27 3.76 -21.08 -8.81
C TYR A 27 2.91 -20.36 -7.75
N MET A 28 3.52 -20.01 -6.63
CA MET A 28 2.93 -19.15 -5.61
C MET A 28 3.65 -17.80 -5.60
N ASP A 29 2.89 -16.72 -5.75
CA ASP A 29 3.38 -15.39 -5.45
C ASP A 29 3.68 -15.30 -3.95
N GLY A 30 4.88 -14.91 -3.53
CA GLY A 30 5.24 -14.80 -2.11
C GLY A 30 5.23 -13.37 -1.56
N ALA A 31 4.61 -12.41 -2.26
CA ALA A 31 4.53 -11.02 -1.81
C ALA A 31 3.76 -10.86 -0.48
N ASN A 32 2.88 -11.81 -0.16
CA ASN A 32 2.09 -11.84 1.08
C ASN A 32 2.64 -12.85 2.11
N MET A 33 3.95 -13.11 2.08
CA MET A 33 4.60 -14.01 3.05
C MET A 33 4.62 -13.46 4.48
N ASN A 34 4.40 -12.15 4.69
CA ASN A 34 4.30 -11.57 6.03
C ASN A 34 3.09 -12.08 6.83
N ALA A 35 2.14 -12.76 6.17
CA ALA A 35 1.03 -13.47 6.80
C ALA A 35 1.32 -14.97 7.03
N GLN A 36 2.52 -15.47 6.74
CA GLN A 36 2.83 -16.90 6.71
C GLN A 36 4.08 -17.31 7.51
N VAL A 37 5.12 -16.47 7.57
CA VAL A 37 6.41 -16.85 8.15
C VAL A 37 6.25 -17.38 9.59
N GLY A 38 6.67 -18.62 9.82
CA GLY A 38 6.58 -19.28 11.12
C GLY A 38 5.22 -19.94 11.44
N LEU A 39 4.21 -19.76 10.58
CA LEU A 39 2.88 -20.38 10.72
C LEU A 39 2.61 -21.44 9.64
N THR A 40 3.09 -21.21 8.42
CA THR A 40 3.00 -22.13 7.28
C THR A 40 4.13 -21.84 6.29
N SER A 41 4.18 -22.54 5.16
CA SER A 41 5.19 -22.33 4.12
C SER A 41 4.62 -22.61 2.72
N PRO A 42 5.24 -22.06 1.65
CA PRO A 42 4.85 -22.38 0.28
C PRO A 42 4.84 -23.91 0.02
N GLY A 43 5.84 -24.63 0.53
CA GLY A 43 5.94 -26.08 0.40
C GLY A 43 4.82 -26.84 1.11
N GLU A 44 4.42 -26.42 2.32
CA GLU A 44 3.29 -27.02 3.04
C GLU A 44 1.95 -26.82 2.32
N ILE A 45 1.83 -25.72 1.57
CA ILE A 45 0.67 -25.42 0.73
C ILE A 45 0.63 -26.30 -0.52
N GLY A 46 1.78 -26.79 -0.99
CA GLY A 46 1.92 -27.54 -2.25
C GLY A 46 2.37 -26.69 -3.44
N ALA A 47 3.04 -25.56 -3.19
CA ALA A 47 3.69 -24.79 -4.25
C ALA A 47 5.03 -25.41 -4.66
N ASP A 48 5.28 -25.49 -5.97
CA ASP A 48 6.54 -25.99 -6.53
C ASP A 48 7.60 -24.90 -6.62
N VAL A 49 7.19 -23.65 -6.83
CA VAL A 49 8.08 -22.48 -6.90
C VAL A 49 7.41 -21.27 -6.28
N CYS A 50 8.18 -20.49 -5.52
CA CYS A 50 7.71 -19.26 -4.90
C CYS A 50 8.82 -18.20 -4.96
N HIS A 51 8.50 -17.02 -5.49
CA HIS A 51 9.36 -15.86 -5.29
C HIS A 51 9.07 -15.19 -3.94
N LEU A 52 10.04 -14.50 -3.36
CA LEU A 52 9.86 -13.71 -2.13
C LEU A 52 10.20 -12.24 -2.38
N ASN A 53 9.35 -11.31 -1.94
CA ASN A 53 9.72 -9.89 -1.93
C ASN A 53 10.53 -9.58 -0.67
N LEU A 54 11.86 -9.60 -0.78
CA LEU A 54 12.72 -9.24 0.35
C LEU A 54 12.54 -7.78 0.79
N HIS A 55 12.11 -6.92 -0.12
CA HIS A 55 11.80 -5.50 0.09
C HIS A 55 10.38 -5.25 0.63
N LYS A 56 9.62 -6.32 0.90
CA LYS A 56 8.40 -6.28 1.68
C LYS A 56 8.62 -7.03 2.99
N THR A 57 8.55 -8.36 2.95
CA THR A 57 8.54 -9.23 4.13
C THR A 57 9.87 -9.28 4.89
N PHE A 58 11.00 -9.04 4.22
CA PHE A 58 12.34 -9.21 4.81
C PHE A 58 13.17 -7.92 4.82
N THR A 59 12.47 -6.80 5.04
CA THR A 59 12.99 -5.51 5.49
C THR A 59 14.02 -4.79 4.61
N ILE A 60 14.24 -5.20 3.37
CA ILE A 60 14.94 -4.33 2.41
C ILE A 60 14.10 -3.04 2.23
N PRO A 61 14.69 -1.84 2.31
CA PRO A 61 13.94 -0.60 2.23
C PRO A 61 13.32 -0.38 0.85
N HIS A 62 12.09 0.14 0.81
CA HIS A 62 11.34 0.39 -0.42
C HIS A 62 11.97 1.47 -1.32
N GLY A 63 12.75 2.41 -0.76
CA GLY A 63 13.57 3.38 -1.51
C GLY A 63 12.84 4.30 -2.50
N GLY A 64 11.52 4.49 -2.33
CA GLY A 64 10.72 5.30 -3.26
C GLY A 64 10.39 4.61 -4.60
N GLY A 65 10.52 3.28 -4.67
CA GLY A 65 10.26 2.49 -5.89
C GLY A 65 11.35 1.47 -6.24
N GLY A 66 12.26 1.18 -5.31
CA GLY A 66 13.40 0.29 -5.48
C GLY A 66 14.58 0.75 -4.61
N PRO A 67 15.54 -0.14 -4.32
CA PRO A 67 15.76 -1.46 -4.92
C PRO A 67 14.93 -2.58 -4.28
N GLY A 68 14.81 -3.69 -5.01
CA GLY A 68 14.20 -4.92 -4.51
C GLY A 68 15.04 -6.16 -4.84
N MET A 69 14.83 -7.24 -4.08
CA MET A 69 15.30 -8.57 -4.41
C MET A 69 14.12 -9.55 -4.39
N GLY A 70 14.08 -10.42 -5.40
CA GLY A 70 13.03 -11.41 -5.64
C GLY A 70 13.58 -12.84 -5.76
N PRO A 71 14.28 -13.39 -4.74
CA PRO A 71 14.79 -14.76 -4.82
C PRO A 71 13.63 -15.75 -4.95
N ILE A 72 13.88 -16.86 -5.65
CA ILE A 72 12.94 -17.98 -5.77
C ILE A 72 13.40 -19.15 -4.89
N GLY A 73 12.45 -19.72 -4.16
CA GLY A 73 12.56 -21.07 -3.61
C GLY A 73 11.85 -22.05 -4.53
N VAL A 74 12.46 -23.19 -4.82
CA VAL A 74 11.91 -24.22 -5.70
C VAL A 74 11.92 -25.59 -5.02
N ALA A 75 10.97 -26.44 -5.38
CA ALA A 75 10.96 -27.85 -5.02
C ALA A 75 12.15 -28.59 -5.67
N GLU A 76 12.54 -29.72 -5.10
CA GLU A 76 13.77 -30.46 -5.48
C GLU A 76 13.84 -30.78 -6.97
N HIS A 77 12.73 -31.20 -7.59
CA HIS A 77 12.68 -31.53 -9.01
C HIS A 77 12.87 -30.33 -9.95
N LEU A 78 12.76 -29.10 -9.45
CA LEU A 78 13.00 -27.87 -10.20
C LEU A 78 14.43 -27.31 -10.04
N VAL A 79 15.22 -27.82 -9.08
CA VAL A 79 16.59 -27.36 -8.82
C VAL A 79 17.49 -27.43 -10.07
N PRO A 80 17.47 -28.51 -10.89
CA PRO A 80 18.30 -28.60 -12.09
C PRO A 80 18.05 -27.49 -13.11
N PHE A 81 16.90 -26.81 -13.05
CA PHE A 81 16.48 -25.80 -14.02
C PHE A 81 16.69 -24.35 -13.54
N LEU A 82 17.27 -24.14 -12.36
CA LEU A 82 17.59 -22.80 -11.85
C LEU A 82 18.55 -22.07 -12.81
N SER A 83 18.29 -20.79 -13.06
CA SER A 83 19.06 -19.99 -14.02
C SER A 83 20.55 -19.89 -13.65
N GLY A 84 21.42 -20.12 -14.63
CA GLY A 84 22.87 -19.94 -14.49
C GLY A 84 23.34 -18.53 -14.80
N HIS A 85 24.66 -18.32 -14.84
CA HIS A 85 25.27 -17.06 -15.23
C HIS A 85 26.55 -17.30 -16.06
N CYS A 86 26.82 -16.43 -17.03
CA CYS A 86 27.92 -16.65 -18.00
C CYS A 86 29.33 -16.38 -17.45
N LEU A 87 29.43 -15.60 -16.36
CA LEU A 87 30.72 -15.23 -15.74
C LEU A 87 31.04 -15.99 -14.44
N VAL A 88 30.03 -16.53 -13.76
CA VAL A 88 30.16 -17.20 -12.45
C VAL A 88 29.24 -18.41 -12.49
N GLU A 89 29.76 -19.57 -12.12
CA GLU A 89 28.96 -20.80 -12.06
C GLU A 89 27.87 -20.68 -10.98
N THR A 90 26.62 -20.74 -11.40
CA THR A 90 25.41 -20.68 -10.58
C THR A 90 24.31 -21.50 -11.25
N GLY A 91 23.18 -21.71 -10.58
CA GLY A 91 22.02 -22.39 -11.16
C GLY A 91 22.15 -23.91 -11.19
N GLY A 92 21.29 -24.54 -11.99
CA GLY A 92 21.30 -25.99 -12.21
C GLY A 92 21.83 -26.37 -13.59
N GLU A 93 22.15 -27.65 -13.78
CA GLU A 93 22.78 -28.19 -15.00
C GLU A 93 21.94 -28.01 -16.27
N GLU A 94 20.61 -27.95 -16.13
CA GLU A 94 19.63 -27.75 -17.20
C GLU A 94 19.03 -26.33 -17.17
N GLY A 95 19.66 -25.42 -16.43
CA GLY A 95 19.21 -24.05 -16.24
C GLY A 95 19.24 -23.22 -17.52
N ILE A 96 18.31 -22.27 -17.61
CA ILE A 96 18.39 -21.20 -18.61
C ILE A 96 19.57 -20.26 -18.32
N SER A 97 19.90 -19.40 -19.28
CA SER A 97 20.93 -18.36 -19.12
C SER A 97 20.56 -17.32 -18.05
N ALA A 98 21.46 -16.35 -17.84
CA ALA A 98 21.30 -15.30 -16.85
C ALA A 98 19.98 -14.50 -16.99
N ILE A 99 19.23 -14.40 -15.89
CA ILE A 99 18.06 -13.52 -15.73
C ILE A 99 18.47 -12.11 -15.27
N SER A 100 19.63 -11.99 -14.62
CA SER A 100 20.18 -10.73 -14.11
C SER A 100 21.61 -10.54 -14.60
N ALA A 101 22.03 -9.28 -14.79
CA ALA A 101 23.36 -8.95 -15.28
C ALA A 101 24.50 -9.32 -14.32
N ALA A 102 24.19 -9.49 -13.02
CA ALA A 102 25.09 -10.02 -12.02
C ALA A 102 24.52 -11.35 -11.49
N PRO A 103 25.36 -12.34 -11.14
CA PRO A 103 24.94 -13.70 -10.80
C PRO A 103 24.00 -13.78 -9.59
N PHE A 104 24.10 -12.82 -8.67
CA PHE A 104 23.27 -12.74 -7.46
C PHE A 104 22.49 -11.42 -7.36
N GLY A 105 22.27 -10.75 -8.50
CA GLY A 105 21.60 -9.46 -8.56
C GLY A 105 22.25 -8.40 -7.67
N SER A 106 21.44 -7.69 -6.90
CA SER A 106 21.88 -6.67 -5.94
C SER A 106 22.40 -7.31 -4.65
N ALA A 107 23.53 -8.02 -4.72
CA ALA A 107 24.02 -8.85 -3.61
C ALA A 107 24.29 -8.08 -2.30
N SER A 108 24.68 -6.80 -2.38
CA SER A 108 25.01 -5.99 -1.19
C SER A 108 23.82 -5.82 -0.23
N ILE A 109 22.59 -5.74 -0.75
CA ILE A 109 21.38 -5.53 0.06
C ILE A 109 20.80 -6.81 0.65
N LEU A 110 21.26 -7.99 0.23
CA LEU A 110 20.86 -9.28 0.82
C LEU A 110 21.23 -9.38 2.31
N THR A 111 22.26 -8.64 2.72
CA THR A 111 22.71 -8.58 4.11
C THR A 111 21.64 -8.02 5.07
N ILE A 112 20.71 -7.20 4.57
CA ILE A 112 19.61 -6.62 5.35
C ILE A 112 18.64 -7.72 5.79
N SER A 113 18.14 -8.50 4.83
CA SER A 113 17.23 -9.63 5.11
C SER A 113 17.91 -10.71 5.95
N TYR A 114 19.19 -10.98 5.69
CA TYR A 114 19.97 -11.88 6.52
C TYR A 114 20.04 -11.39 7.97
N ALA A 115 20.38 -10.12 8.21
CA ALA A 115 20.45 -9.56 9.55
C ALA A 115 19.09 -9.63 10.26
N TYR A 116 17.99 -9.27 9.57
CA TYR A 116 16.63 -9.39 10.12
C TYR A 116 16.32 -10.81 10.58
N ILE A 117 16.49 -11.80 9.70
CA ILE A 117 16.23 -13.21 10.02
C ILE A 117 17.09 -13.68 11.21
N ARG A 118 18.37 -13.30 11.23
CA ARG A 118 19.32 -13.70 12.29
C ARG A 118 19.02 -13.05 13.64
N MET A 119 18.57 -11.80 13.66
CA MET A 119 18.24 -11.08 14.89
C MET A 119 16.89 -11.50 15.45
N MET A 120 15.89 -11.71 14.59
CA MET A 120 14.54 -12.11 15.01
C MET A 120 14.51 -13.58 15.48
N GLY A 121 15.25 -14.45 14.80
CA GLY A 121 15.17 -15.89 15.02
C GLY A 121 13.77 -16.47 14.73
N ALA A 122 13.60 -17.77 14.92
CA ALA A 122 12.34 -18.45 14.57
C ALA A 122 11.13 -17.90 15.37
N GLN A 123 11.32 -17.66 16.67
CA GLN A 123 10.26 -17.13 17.53
C GLN A 123 9.88 -15.71 17.14
N GLY A 124 10.85 -14.81 16.96
CA GLY A 124 10.59 -13.42 16.58
C GLY A 124 9.89 -13.31 15.23
N LEU A 125 10.32 -14.09 14.23
CA LEU A 125 9.68 -14.12 12.91
C LEU A 125 8.23 -14.62 12.97
N THR A 126 7.95 -15.62 13.82
CA THR A 126 6.58 -16.12 14.04
C THR A 126 5.71 -15.07 14.72
N ASP A 127 6.26 -14.36 15.71
CA ASP A 127 5.53 -13.32 16.44
C ASP A 127 5.29 -12.07 15.60
N ALA A 128 6.21 -11.73 14.69
CA ALA A 128 6.02 -10.69 13.67
C ALA A 128 4.79 -10.99 12.82
N THR A 129 4.71 -12.19 12.23
CA THR A 129 3.55 -12.62 11.43
C THR A 129 2.24 -12.57 12.21
N LYS A 130 2.23 -13.04 13.47
CA LYS A 130 1.04 -12.97 14.32
C LYS A 130 0.61 -11.53 14.59
N ARG A 131 1.56 -10.63 14.83
CA ARG A 131 1.28 -9.20 15.05
C ARG A 131 0.78 -8.51 13.80
N ALA A 132 1.32 -8.81 12.62
CA ALA A 132 0.81 -8.27 11.36
C ALA A 132 -0.67 -8.64 11.14
N ILE A 133 -1.03 -9.91 11.37
CA ILE A 133 -2.43 -10.38 11.29
C ILE A 133 -3.31 -9.73 12.38
N LEU A 134 -2.79 -9.61 13.61
CA LEU A 134 -3.49 -8.97 14.72
C LEU A 134 -3.79 -7.49 14.41
N ASN A 135 -2.78 -6.73 13.99
CA ASN A 135 -2.90 -5.31 13.69
C ASN A 135 -3.92 -5.06 12.56
N ALA A 136 -3.88 -5.86 11.49
CA ALA A 136 -4.85 -5.74 10.40
C ALA A 136 -6.29 -5.99 10.88
N ASN A 137 -6.51 -7.05 11.68
CA ASN A 137 -7.84 -7.33 12.23
C ASN A 137 -8.28 -6.31 13.28
N TYR A 138 -7.34 -5.72 14.05
CA TYR A 138 -7.64 -4.65 14.99
C TYR A 138 -8.21 -3.42 14.29
N ILE A 139 -7.54 -2.94 13.23
CA ILE A 139 -8.03 -1.80 12.43
C ILE A 139 -9.35 -2.15 11.77
N LYS A 140 -9.47 -3.34 11.17
CA LYS A 140 -10.70 -3.79 10.52
C LYS A 140 -11.88 -3.76 11.50
N ASP A 141 -11.74 -4.36 12.68
CA ASP A 141 -12.78 -4.38 13.72
C ASP A 141 -13.10 -2.95 14.22
N ARG A 142 -12.13 -2.03 14.25
CA ARG A 142 -12.36 -0.60 14.57
C ARG A 142 -13.13 0.16 13.47
N LEU A 143 -13.08 -0.30 12.22
CA LEU A 143 -13.65 0.40 11.05
C LEU A 143 -14.93 -0.23 10.52
N GLU A 144 -15.32 -1.44 10.93
CA GLU A 144 -16.43 -2.20 10.32
C GLU A 144 -17.81 -1.54 10.46
N ASP A 145 -18.04 -0.77 11.53
CA ASP A 145 -19.27 0.01 11.73
C ASP A 145 -19.32 1.29 10.87
N HIS A 146 -18.19 1.68 10.27
CA HIS A 146 -18.03 2.93 9.52
C HIS A 146 -17.92 2.69 8.02
N TYR A 147 -17.25 1.59 7.64
CA TYR A 147 -16.93 1.21 6.27
C TYR A 147 -17.28 -0.27 6.03
N PRO A 148 -17.98 -0.60 4.92
CA PRO A 148 -18.17 -2.00 4.56
C PRO A 148 -16.83 -2.69 4.31
N ILE A 149 -16.59 -3.83 4.96
CA ILE A 149 -15.42 -4.67 4.70
C ILE A 149 -15.74 -5.61 3.54
N LEU A 150 -14.97 -5.53 2.46
CA LEU A 150 -15.35 -6.18 1.20
C LEU A 150 -15.21 -7.71 1.22
N TYR A 151 -14.14 -8.21 1.84
CA TYR A 151 -13.86 -9.65 1.94
C TYR A 151 -13.42 -10.02 3.35
N THR A 152 -13.91 -11.16 3.83
CA THR A 152 -13.47 -11.79 5.08
C THR A 152 -13.38 -13.30 4.92
N GLY A 153 -12.53 -13.93 5.73
CA GLY A 153 -12.47 -15.39 5.82
C GLY A 153 -13.69 -15.99 6.51
N LYS A 154 -13.77 -17.33 6.54
CA LYS A 154 -14.92 -18.07 7.11
C LYS A 154 -15.28 -17.70 8.56
N SER A 155 -14.29 -17.26 9.34
CA SER A 155 -14.46 -16.84 10.73
C SER A 155 -14.62 -15.31 10.89
N GLY A 156 -14.86 -14.58 9.80
CA GLY A 156 -14.91 -13.12 9.78
C GLY A 156 -13.55 -12.44 9.91
N ARG A 157 -12.44 -13.19 9.87
CA ARG A 157 -11.07 -12.67 10.03
C ARG A 157 -10.38 -12.46 8.69
N SER A 158 -9.50 -11.46 8.64
CA SER A 158 -8.60 -11.20 7.52
C SER A 158 -7.19 -11.70 7.84
N ALA A 159 -6.30 -11.73 6.85
CA ALA A 159 -4.89 -12.04 7.01
C ALA A 159 -4.14 -10.79 7.52
N HIS A 160 -2.98 -10.45 6.94
CA HIS A 160 -2.21 -9.23 7.24
C HIS A 160 -2.77 -7.94 6.63
N GLU A 161 -3.80 -8.03 5.78
CA GLU A 161 -4.40 -6.89 5.09
C GLU A 161 -5.89 -7.11 4.88
N PHE A 162 -6.64 -6.04 4.61
CA PHE A 162 -8.08 -6.11 4.31
C PHE A 162 -8.52 -4.93 3.42
N ILE A 163 -9.72 -5.02 2.84
CA ILE A 163 -10.24 -4.03 1.90
C ILE A 163 -11.48 -3.34 2.48
N VAL A 164 -11.46 -2.01 2.50
CA VAL A 164 -12.63 -1.16 2.77
C VAL A 164 -13.29 -0.74 1.46
N ASP A 165 -14.60 -0.96 1.36
CA ASP A 165 -15.37 -0.61 0.18
C ASP A 165 -15.87 0.83 0.24
N LEU A 166 -15.32 1.68 -0.64
CA LEU A 166 -15.70 3.10 -0.73
C LEU A 166 -16.70 3.37 -1.86
N ARG A 167 -16.99 2.37 -2.71
CA ARG A 167 -17.84 2.54 -3.90
C ARG A 167 -19.24 3.06 -3.58
N PRO A 168 -19.90 2.68 -2.46
CA PRO A 168 -21.21 3.23 -2.11
C PRO A 168 -21.22 4.77 -1.98
N PHE A 169 -20.11 5.38 -1.57
CA PHE A 169 -20.03 6.82 -1.33
C PHE A 169 -20.06 7.66 -2.61
N LYS A 170 -19.76 7.05 -3.77
CA LYS A 170 -19.95 7.71 -5.07
C LYS A 170 -21.42 8.01 -5.32
N GLN A 171 -22.32 7.11 -4.93
CA GLN A 171 -23.76 7.29 -5.12
C GLN A 171 -24.37 8.18 -4.02
N SER A 172 -23.97 7.98 -2.76
CA SER A 172 -24.57 8.71 -1.64
C SER A 172 -24.06 10.15 -1.50
N ALA A 173 -22.76 10.38 -1.70
CA ALA A 173 -22.09 11.65 -1.44
C ALA A 173 -21.32 12.22 -2.65
N GLY A 174 -21.24 11.48 -3.77
CA GLY A 174 -20.38 11.86 -4.89
C GLY A 174 -18.89 11.72 -4.59
N ILE A 175 -18.51 10.97 -3.55
CA ILE A 175 -17.14 10.81 -3.08
C ILE A 175 -16.51 9.55 -3.68
N GLU A 176 -15.28 9.68 -4.17
CA GLU A 176 -14.51 8.58 -4.77
C GLU A 176 -13.31 8.20 -3.89
N ALA A 177 -12.71 7.04 -4.16
CA ALA A 177 -11.55 6.56 -3.39
C ALA A 177 -10.38 7.54 -3.40
N VAL A 178 -10.19 8.29 -4.51
CA VAL A 178 -9.15 9.33 -4.61
C VAL A 178 -9.40 10.48 -3.66
N ASP A 179 -10.66 10.86 -3.40
CA ASP A 179 -10.98 11.95 -2.47
C ASP A 179 -10.57 11.58 -1.04
N VAL A 180 -10.88 10.35 -0.62
CA VAL A 180 -10.45 9.80 0.68
C VAL A 180 -8.92 9.70 0.75
N ALA A 181 -8.28 9.21 -0.31
CA ALA A 181 -6.82 9.09 -0.39
C ALA A 181 -6.11 10.45 -0.26
N LYS A 182 -6.62 11.49 -0.94
CA LYS A 182 -6.06 12.84 -0.81
C LYS A 182 -6.39 13.46 0.55
N ARG A 183 -7.58 13.21 1.10
CA ARG A 183 -7.97 13.76 2.40
C ARG A 183 -7.14 13.18 3.55
N LEU A 184 -6.72 11.91 3.47
CA LEU A 184 -5.79 11.32 4.43
C LEU A 184 -4.48 12.10 4.56
N MET A 185 -4.02 12.78 3.50
CA MET A 185 -2.83 13.63 3.55
C MET A 185 -3.00 14.81 4.52
N ASP A 186 -4.21 15.38 4.58
CA ASP A 186 -4.52 16.45 5.53
C ASP A 186 -4.52 15.95 6.99
N TYR A 187 -4.83 14.65 7.16
CA TYR A 187 -4.73 13.93 8.42
C TYR A 187 -3.30 13.44 8.75
N GLY A 188 -2.32 13.70 7.88
CA GLY A 188 -0.92 13.31 8.09
C GLY A 188 -0.58 11.88 7.64
N PHE A 189 -1.44 11.23 6.86
CA PHE A 189 -1.24 9.86 6.39
C PHE A 189 -0.99 9.79 4.89
N HIS A 190 -0.06 8.92 4.49
CA HIS A 190 -0.05 8.40 3.14
C HIS A 190 -1.26 7.47 2.94
N ALA A 191 -1.90 7.56 1.77
CA ALA A 191 -3.04 6.70 1.47
C ALA A 191 -2.64 5.22 1.41
N PRO A 192 -3.50 4.29 1.86
CA PRO A 192 -3.33 2.87 1.59
C PRO A 192 -3.37 2.57 0.08
N THR A 193 -3.11 1.31 -0.30
CA THR A 193 -3.20 0.88 -1.70
C THR A 193 -4.58 1.18 -2.25
N MET A 194 -4.64 1.93 -3.35
CA MET A 194 -5.87 2.48 -3.89
C MET A 194 -6.30 1.75 -5.16
N SER A 195 -7.59 1.41 -5.25
CA SER A 195 -8.24 0.84 -6.44
C SER A 195 -7.65 -0.46 -6.98
N PHE A 196 -6.90 -1.20 -6.14
CA PHE A 196 -6.40 -2.53 -6.43
C PHE A 196 -6.51 -3.40 -5.17
N PRO A 197 -6.89 -4.69 -5.28
CA PRO A 197 -7.30 -5.40 -6.50
C PRO A 197 -8.70 -5.03 -7.01
N VAL A 198 -9.47 -4.25 -6.25
CA VAL A 198 -10.82 -3.84 -6.63
C VAL A 198 -10.86 -2.33 -6.93
N PRO A 199 -11.32 -1.89 -8.10
CA PRO A 199 -11.45 -0.46 -8.40
C PRO A 199 -12.39 0.25 -7.42
N GLY A 200 -11.99 1.43 -6.96
CA GLY A 200 -12.81 2.26 -6.06
C GLY A 200 -12.78 1.83 -4.58
N THR A 201 -11.80 1.03 -4.17
CA THR A 201 -11.59 0.62 -2.76
C THR A 201 -10.23 1.06 -2.23
N LEU A 202 -10.01 0.92 -0.93
CA LEU A 202 -8.68 1.00 -0.32
C LEU A 202 -8.33 -0.34 0.35
N MET A 203 -7.09 -0.79 0.16
CA MET A 203 -6.53 -1.98 0.81
C MET A 203 -5.50 -1.56 1.85
N ILE A 204 -5.69 -2.00 3.09
CA ILE A 204 -4.96 -1.54 4.27
C ILE A 204 -4.11 -2.69 4.83
N GLU A 205 -2.80 -2.48 4.91
CA GLU A 205 -1.81 -3.39 5.51
C GLU A 205 -0.97 -2.58 6.53
N PRO A 206 -1.18 -2.75 7.85
CA PRO A 206 -0.46 -1.96 8.86
C PRO A 206 0.91 -2.53 9.24
N THR A 207 1.21 -3.78 8.87
CA THR A 207 2.38 -4.53 9.34
C THR A 207 2.43 -4.73 10.87
N GLU A 208 3.44 -5.45 11.34
CA GLU A 208 3.71 -5.69 12.75
C GLU A 208 4.50 -4.57 13.44
N SER A 209 5.08 -3.65 12.67
CA SER A 209 6.04 -2.66 13.17
C SER A 209 5.37 -1.41 13.76
N GLU A 210 4.12 -1.17 13.40
CA GLU A 210 3.38 0.00 13.86
C GLU A 210 2.81 -0.20 15.27
N SER A 211 2.92 0.85 16.10
CA SER A 211 2.41 0.82 17.47
C SER A 211 0.88 0.93 17.47
N LYS A 212 0.24 0.50 18.57
CA LYS A 212 -1.22 0.60 18.70
C LYS A 212 -1.70 2.05 18.57
N GLU A 213 -0.94 3.00 19.12
CA GLU A 213 -1.23 4.43 19.04
C GLU A 213 -1.27 4.90 17.57
N GLU A 214 -0.36 4.41 16.73
CA GLU A 214 -0.37 4.71 15.29
C GLU A 214 -1.62 4.13 14.60
N LEU A 215 -1.95 2.87 14.93
CA LEU A 215 -3.14 2.22 14.39
C LEU A 215 -4.43 2.99 14.78
N ASP A 216 -4.50 3.45 16.03
CA ASP A 216 -5.59 4.28 16.52
C ASP A 216 -5.69 5.60 15.78
N ARG A 217 -4.57 6.32 15.57
CA ARG A 217 -4.56 7.57 14.79
C ARG A 217 -5.09 7.36 13.37
N PHE A 218 -4.68 6.28 12.70
CA PHE A 218 -5.18 5.95 11.37
C PHE A 218 -6.69 5.62 11.40
N CYS A 219 -7.16 4.85 12.39
CA CYS A 219 -8.58 4.59 12.56
C CYS A 219 -9.38 5.87 12.80
N ASP A 220 -8.89 6.76 13.67
CA ASP A 220 -9.54 8.04 13.99
C ASP A 220 -9.58 8.96 12.77
N ALA A 221 -8.53 8.97 11.94
CA ALA A 221 -8.51 9.68 10.67
C ALA A 221 -9.57 9.13 9.70
N MET A 222 -9.63 7.82 9.52
CA MET A 222 -10.65 7.17 8.67
C MET A 222 -12.06 7.41 9.19
N ILE A 223 -12.30 7.36 10.50
CA ILE A 223 -13.60 7.65 11.12
C ILE A 223 -13.96 9.13 10.96
N GLY A 224 -12.99 10.03 11.12
CA GLY A 224 -13.14 11.45 10.85
C GLY A 224 -13.60 11.70 9.41
N ILE A 225 -12.92 11.10 8.44
CA ILE A 225 -13.30 11.14 7.02
C ILE A 225 -14.70 10.55 6.79
N ARG A 226 -15.07 9.46 7.48
CA ARG A 226 -16.43 8.91 7.37
C ARG A 226 -17.49 9.91 7.81
N ASN A 227 -17.21 10.67 8.86
CA ASN A 227 -18.10 11.72 9.34
C ASN A 227 -18.17 12.88 8.34
N GLU A 228 -17.06 13.28 7.70
CA GLU A 228 -17.06 14.27 6.63
C GLU A 228 -17.91 13.82 5.42
N ILE A 229 -17.84 12.54 5.04
CA ILE A 229 -18.74 11.96 4.03
C ILE A 229 -20.19 12.06 4.49
N ARG A 230 -20.48 11.73 5.76
CA ARG A 230 -21.84 11.80 6.32
C ARG A 230 -22.41 13.22 6.29
N GLU A 231 -21.59 14.24 6.53
CA GLU A 231 -22.02 15.64 6.43
C GLU A 231 -22.52 15.98 5.01
N ILE A 232 -21.89 15.42 3.97
CA ILE A 232 -22.34 15.59 2.58
C ILE A 232 -23.64 14.80 2.35
N GLU A 233 -23.73 13.55 2.83
CA GLU A 233 -24.94 12.72 2.74
C GLU A 233 -26.15 13.39 3.39
N GLU A 234 -25.93 14.10 4.51
CA GLU A 234 -26.96 14.81 5.29
C GLU A 234 -27.20 16.25 4.83
N GLY A 235 -26.47 16.74 3.82
CA GLY A 235 -26.61 18.11 3.29
C GLY A 235 -26.08 19.21 4.22
N LYS A 236 -25.20 18.87 5.18
CA LYS A 236 -24.50 19.82 6.06
C LYS A 236 -23.25 20.43 5.41
N ALA A 237 -22.68 19.74 4.42
CA ALA A 237 -21.57 20.23 3.60
C ALA A 237 -22.00 20.24 2.12
N ASP A 238 -21.46 21.20 1.36
CA ASP A 238 -21.72 21.27 -0.09
C ASP A 238 -21.12 20.05 -0.81
N LYS A 239 -21.76 19.59 -1.89
CA LYS A 239 -21.31 18.41 -2.64
C LYS A 239 -20.06 18.64 -3.47
N ALA A 240 -19.85 19.88 -3.92
CA ALA A 240 -18.72 20.30 -4.74
C ALA A 240 -17.66 21.04 -3.91
N ASP A 241 -18.07 21.92 -3.00
CA ASP A 241 -17.19 22.69 -2.12
C ASP A 241 -17.09 22.08 -0.72
N ASN A 242 -16.24 21.07 -0.58
CA ASN A 242 -15.97 20.42 0.70
C ASN A 242 -14.52 19.97 0.81
N VAL A 243 -14.12 19.65 2.05
CA VAL A 243 -12.77 19.23 2.39
C VAL A 243 -12.30 17.99 1.62
N LEU A 244 -13.19 17.07 1.24
CA LEU A 244 -12.83 15.86 0.49
C LEU A 244 -12.52 16.15 -0.99
N LYS A 245 -13.29 17.05 -1.61
CA LYS A 245 -13.09 17.46 -3.02
C LYS A 245 -11.90 18.38 -3.22
N HIS A 246 -11.59 19.20 -2.23
CA HIS A 246 -10.48 20.16 -2.28
C HIS A 246 -9.19 19.65 -1.63
N ALA A 247 -9.21 18.49 -0.99
CA ALA A 247 -7.98 17.85 -0.52
C ALA A 247 -7.03 17.48 -1.69
N PRO A 248 -5.71 17.56 -1.49
CA PRO A 248 -5.04 17.96 -0.24
C PRO A 248 -4.88 19.48 -0.11
N HIS A 249 -4.87 19.98 1.12
CA HIS A 249 -4.75 21.41 1.43
C HIS A 249 -3.30 21.79 1.71
N THR A 250 -2.68 22.51 0.78
CA THR A 250 -1.30 22.99 0.92
C THR A 250 -1.19 24.16 1.89
N MET A 251 0.02 24.40 2.41
CA MET A 251 0.31 25.58 3.24
C MET A 251 -0.09 26.88 2.54
N ARG A 252 0.16 26.99 1.22
CA ARG A 252 -0.19 28.18 0.43
C ARG A 252 -1.69 28.44 0.37
N VAL A 253 -2.49 27.38 0.18
CA VAL A 253 -3.96 27.47 0.18
C VAL A 253 -4.47 27.92 1.55
N ILE A 254 -3.90 27.40 2.64
CA ILE A 254 -4.31 27.76 4.00
C ILE A 254 -3.89 29.18 4.38
N ALA A 255 -2.75 29.65 3.90
CA ALA A 255 -2.20 30.98 4.19
C ALA A 255 -2.75 32.08 3.28
N ASP A 256 -3.59 31.75 2.30
CA ASP A 256 -4.19 32.74 1.40
C ASP A 256 -4.95 33.81 2.21
N GLY A 257 -4.95 35.07 1.74
CA GLY A 257 -5.64 36.16 2.42
C GLY A 257 -7.16 35.98 2.39
N GLU A 258 -7.67 35.45 1.29
CA GLU A 258 -9.08 35.16 1.09
C GLU A 258 -9.38 33.69 1.41
N TRP A 259 -10.64 33.40 1.72
CA TRP A 259 -11.09 32.02 1.97
C TRP A 259 -12.50 31.86 1.45
N ALA A 260 -12.60 31.34 0.23
CA ALA A 260 -13.86 31.21 -0.50
C ALA A 260 -14.57 29.86 -0.28
N HIS A 261 -14.12 29.06 0.70
CA HIS A 261 -14.69 27.76 0.99
C HIS A 261 -15.75 27.81 2.10
N SER A 262 -16.76 26.95 2.01
CA SER A 262 -17.85 26.86 2.99
C SER A 262 -17.46 26.20 4.33
N TYR A 263 -16.21 25.74 4.48
CA TYR A 263 -15.66 25.09 5.68
C TYR A 263 -14.46 25.86 6.20
N SER A 264 -14.04 25.68 7.45
CA SER A 264 -12.93 26.47 8.02
C SER A 264 -11.54 25.97 7.56
N ARG A 265 -10.56 26.87 7.54
CA ARG A 265 -9.12 26.54 7.37
C ARG A 265 -8.65 25.52 8.40
N GLU A 266 -9.18 25.61 9.61
CA GLU A 266 -8.89 24.68 10.70
C GLU A 266 -9.39 23.27 10.38
N LYS A 267 -10.63 23.13 9.90
CA LYS A 267 -11.14 21.83 9.44
C LYS A 267 -10.31 21.29 8.28
N ALA A 268 -9.85 22.16 7.39
CA ALA A 268 -9.02 21.78 6.25
C ALA A 268 -7.65 21.23 6.69
N ALA A 269 -6.92 21.96 7.53
CA ALA A 269 -5.52 21.68 7.85
C ALA A 269 -5.29 20.88 9.14
N PHE A 270 -6.19 20.99 10.11
CA PHE A 270 -6.04 20.44 11.47
C PHE A 270 -7.31 19.68 11.91
N PRO A 271 -7.73 18.64 11.17
CA PRO A 271 -8.99 17.95 11.44
C PRO A 271 -9.00 17.14 12.76
N LEU A 272 -7.83 16.91 13.36
CA LEU A 272 -7.65 16.33 14.70
C LEU A 272 -6.65 17.18 15.48
N ASP A 273 -6.82 17.26 16.80
CA ASP A 273 -6.02 18.17 17.64
C ASP A 273 -4.52 17.90 17.60
N HIS A 274 -4.11 16.63 17.54
CA HIS A 274 -2.70 16.26 17.54
C HIS A 274 -1.96 16.73 16.27
N ILE A 275 -2.67 16.90 15.14
CA ILE A 275 -2.08 17.34 13.86
C ILE A 275 -1.53 18.76 13.97
N ARG A 276 -2.00 19.57 14.93
CA ARG A 276 -1.49 20.93 15.15
C ARG A 276 -0.03 20.97 15.58
N TYR A 277 0.45 19.91 16.21
CA TYR A 277 1.79 19.84 16.78
C TYR A 277 2.79 19.12 15.88
N ASP A 278 2.30 18.29 14.95
CA ASP A 278 3.12 17.50 14.04
C ASP A 278 2.53 17.53 12.62
N LYS A 279 2.45 18.74 12.04
CA LYS A 279 1.83 18.95 10.72
C LYS A 279 2.84 18.65 9.61
N PHE A 280 2.56 17.59 8.85
CA PHE A 280 3.16 17.41 7.52
C PHE A 280 2.32 18.15 6.46
N TRP A 281 2.95 18.98 5.65
CA TRP A 281 2.28 19.77 4.62
C TRP A 281 2.37 19.11 3.24
N PRO A 282 1.24 18.88 2.56
CA PRO A 282 1.23 18.61 1.13
C PRO A 282 1.91 19.78 0.38
N SER A 283 2.89 19.47 -0.46
CA SER A 283 3.68 20.48 -1.18
C SER A 283 2.94 21.06 -2.39
N VAL A 284 2.00 20.31 -2.96
CA VAL A 284 1.17 20.71 -4.10
C VAL A 284 -0.29 20.34 -3.85
N ALA A 285 -1.20 21.06 -4.51
CA ALA A 285 -2.61 20.74 -4.52
C ALA A 285 -2.85 19.44 -5.33
N ARG A 286 -4.11 19.06 -5.50
CA ARG A 286 -4.49 17.86 -6.26
C ARG A 286 -3.90 17.91 -7.68
N VAL A 287 -3.18 16.86 -8.04
CA VAL A 287 -2.57 16.68 -9.37
C VAL A 287 -3.65 16.44 -10.41
N ASP A 288 -3.50 17.03 -11.59
CA ASP A 288 -4.31 16.73 -12.78
C ASP A 288 -3.63 15.62 -13.60
N ASP A 289 -4.05 14.38 -13.34
CA ASP A 289 -3.47 13.19 -13.98
C ASP A 289 -3.64 13.24 -15.51
N ALA A 290 -4.82 13.67 -15.98
CA ALA A 290 -5.15 13.62 -17.40
C ALA A 290 -4.45 14.71 -18.22
N TYR A 291 -4.15 15.87 -17.61
CA TYR A 291 -3.37 16.91 -18.27
C TYR A 291 -1.94 16.45 -18.57
N GLY A 292 -1.28 15.78 -17.62
CA GLY A 292 0.10 15.31 -17.77
C GLY A 292 0.26 14.33 -18.94
N ASP A 293 -0.65 13.36 -19.06
CA ASP A 293 -0.64 12.38 -20.15
C ASP A 293 -0.87 13.02 -21.53
N ARG A 294 -1.69 14.09 -21.60
CA ARG A 294 -1.95 14.82 -22.85
C ARG A 294 -0.83 15.79 -23.22
N ASN A 295 -0.03 16.22 -22.25
CA ASN A 295 1.03 17.22 -22.40
C ASN A 295 2.35 16.67 -21.86
N LEU A 296 2.84 15.60 -22.48
CA LEU A 296 3.95 14.81 -21.97
C LEU A 296 5.26 15.61 -21.96
N VAL A 297 5.75 15.92 -20.75
CA VAL A 297 7.06 16.53 -20.51
C VAL A 297 7.81 15.69 -19.49
N CYS A 298 8.81 14.92 -19.95
CA CYS A 298 9.58 13.98 -19.13
C CYS A 298 11.02 14.46 -18.83
N SER A 299 11.31 15.73 -19.09
CA SER A 299 12.57 16.38 -18.74
C SER A 299 12.27 17.68 -18.00
N CYS A 300 13.28 18.26 -17.34
CA CYS A 300 13.12 19.60 -16.77
C CYS A 300 12.69 20.58 -17.86
N ILE A 301 11.76 21.48 -17.52
CA ILE A 301 11.44 22.61 -18.39
C ILE A 301 12.62 23.61 -18.41
N PRO A 302 12.73 24.48 -19.42
CA PRO A 302 13.76 25.52 -19.44
C PRO A 302 13.75 26.36 -18.15
N ILE A 303 14.91 26.85 -17.72
CA ILE A 303 15.04 27.67 -16.48
C ILE A 303 14.11 28.89 -16.53
N ASP A 304 13.98 29.51 -17.70
CA ASP A 304 13.11 30.68 -17.93
C ASP A 304 11.63 30.38 -17.66
N ALA A 305 11.20 29.11 -17.73
CA ALA A 305 9.82 28.74 -17.38
C ALA A 305 9.58 28.69 -15.86
N TYR A 306 10.64 28.78 -15.04
CA TYR A 306 10.56 28.88 -13.58
C TYR A 306 10.72 30.31 -13.06
N THR A 307 11.10 31.27 -13.92
CA THR A 307 11.16 32.67 -13.50
C THR A 307 9.76 33.22 -13.38
N ILE A 308 9.44 33.78 -12.21
CA ILE A 308 8.18 34.49 -11.99
C ILE A 308 8.30 35.78 -12.82
N GLU A 309 7.47 35.94 -13.85
CA GLU A 309 7.31 37.24 -14.50
C GLU A 309 6.79 38.21 -13.42
N GLU A 310 7.58 39.23 -13.09
CA GLU A 310 7.11 40.36 -12.30
C GLU A 310 5.95 40.98 -13.08
N VAL A 311 4.72 40.78 -12.60
CA VAL A 311 3.58 41.54 -13.10
C VAL A 311 3.87 42.99 -12.72
N GLU A 312 4.28 43.80 -13.69
CA GLU A 312 4.34 45.25 -13.54
C GLU A 312 2.95 45.72 -13.10
N VAL A 313 2.86 46.13 -11.83
CA VAL A 313 1.70 46.87 -11.35
C VAL A 313 1.81 48.24 -11.99
N ASP A 314 1.14 48.42 -13.12
CA ASP A 314 1.00 49.70 -13.79
C ASP A 314 0.42 50.70 -12.77
N GLN A 315 1.27 51.57 -12.24
CA GLN A 315 0.83 52.71 -11.45
C GLN A 315 0.28 53.76 -12.42
N ALA A 316 -1.04 53.89 -12.45
CA ALA A 316 -1.74 55.07 -13.00
C ALA A 316 -2.87 55.49 -12.07
#